data_AF-A0A317WLU9-F1
#
_entry.id   AF-A0A317WLU9-F1
#
_cell.length_a   1.000
_cell.length_b   1.000
_cell.length_c   1.000
_cell.angle_alpha   90.00
_cell.angle_beta   90.00
_cell.angle_gamma   90.00
#
_symmetry.space_group_name_H-M   'P 1'
#
loop_
_entity.id
_entity.type
_entity.pdbx_description
1 polymer ?
#
loop_
_entity_poly.entity_id
_entity_poly.type
_entity_poly.pdbx_seq_one_letter_code
_entity_poly.pdbx_strand_id
1 'polypeptide(L)'
;MASDPTSALLLLPPPPSASFDQFKAAYEPILVAVCSKLAQQLDGANRTAILDIALSLPGLLSPSCQPQTRAFASLQSFLESIYRLIGIVCVELGLELDGPGGITARVILLDFDSVQTAAVTTGHPRDGPIVDLQTLAQSERPWERVYYPDNQVGRNLAAAFSSFQSQTKDPNAGSMHAIPDAPNWSFPDSLLALDDAKEFNAHYSVAVGGTFDHFHIGHKLLVTATALVLQPAEEAEPGRERKITVGVTGEGLLAKKKYAEFLESWDERCETTGAFLLAIMDFRPPDASAPRIERANGPGPDGKYIRMHVRPDLIFQMVQITDPFGPTITDEGISALVVSKETRAGGAAVNEERARKGWEGLEVFEVDVLHTGEVPTDDVENFASKISSTDIRRRRMEMAMATR
;
A
#
# COMPACT_ATOMS: atom_id res chain seq x y z
N MET A 1 23.54 -15.68 14.51
CA MET A 1 22.19 -15.19 14.84
C MET A 1 21.82 -14.24 13.72
N ALA A 2 20.77 -14.53 12.95
CA ALA A 2 20.30 -13.57 11.94
C ALA A 2 19.86 -12.31 12.69
N SER A 3 20.46 -11.16 12.40
CA SER A 3 20.01 -9.88 12.95
C SER A 3 18.60 -9.62 12.45
N ASP A 4 17.65 -9.34 13.34
CA ASP A 4 16.28 -8.96 12.97
C ASP A 4 16.29 -7.82 11.93
N PRO A 5 15.32 -7.80 11.00
CA PRO A 5 15.24 -6.76 9.98
C PRO A 5 15.08 -5.38 10.64
N THR A 6 15.91 -4.42 10.21
CA THR A 6 15.81 -3.03 10.68
C THR A 6 14.41 -2.53 10.31
N SER A 7 13.55 -2.35 11.31
CA SER A 7 12.15 -2.00 11.13
C SER A 7 11.84 -0.72 11.87
N ALA A 8 11.21 0.23 11.18
CA ALA A 8 10.80 1.50 11.78
C ALA A 8 9.39 1.90 11.34
N LEU A 9 8.74 2.67 12.21
CA LEU A 9 7.52 3.40 11.94
C LEU A 9 7.87 4.89 11.82
N LEU A 10 7.29 5.58 10.84
CA LEU A 10 7.28 7.03 10.73
C LEU A 10 5.84 7.53 10.88
N LEU A 11 5.59 8.28 11.94
CA LEU A 11 4.33 8.98 12.17
C LEU A 11 4.35 10.31 11.42
N LEU A 12 3.58 10.43 10.34
CA LEU A 12 3.40 11.67 9.61
C LEU A 12 2.09 12.36 10.04
N PRO A 13 2.16 13.57 10.64
CA PRO A 13 0.97 14.35 10.96
C PRO A 13 0.33 14.89 9.67
N PRO A 14 -0.91 15.40 9.70
CA PRO A 14 -1.65 15.73 8.47
C PRO A 14 -0.91 16.70 7.54
N PRO A 15 -0.96 16.48 6.21
CA PRO A 15 -0.25 17.32 5.26
C PRO A 15 -0.85 18.73 5.19
N PRO A 16 -0.07 19.75 4.78
CA PRO A 16 -0.56 21.12 4.66
C PRO A 16 -1.65 21.29 3.60
N SER A 17 -1.64 20.46 2.55
CA SER A 17 -2.70 20.40 1.53
C SER A 17 -2.55 19.14 0.67
N ALA A 18 -3.48 18.96 -0.28
CA ALA A 18 -3.38 17.96 -1.34
C ALA A 18 -2.41 18.37 -2.49
N SER A 19 -1.81 19.56 -2.43
CA SER A 19 -0.82 19.97 -3.43
C SER A 19 0.50 19.26 -3.20
N PHE A 20 1.04 18.61 -4.24
CA PHE A 20 2.31 17.89 -4.16
C PHE A 20 3.48 18.81 -3.74
N ASP A 21 3.51 20.07 -4.19
CA ASP A 21 4.59 21.02 -3.81
C ASP A 21 4.61 21.28 -2.30
N GLN A 22 3.44 21.53 -1.71
CA GLN A 22 3.34 21.76 -0.26
C GLN A 22 3.55 20.48 0.53
N PHE A 23 3.07 19.35 0.01
CA PHE A 23 3.28 18.02 0.56
C PHE A 23 4.79 17.68 0.61
N LYS A 24 5.49 17.89 -0.49
CA LYS A 24 6.94 17.74 -0.62
C LYS A 24 7.68 18.64 0.36
N ALA A 25 7.37 19.94 0.39
CA ALA A 25 8.02 20.90 1.30
C ALA A 25 7.87 20.52 2.79
N ALA A 26 6.77 19.90 3.18
CA ALA A 26 6.54 19.46 4.56
C ALA A 26 7.29 18.16 4.90
N TYR A 27 7.29 17.17 4.01
CA TYR A 27 7.75 15.81 4.34
C TYR A 27 9.11 15.40 3.79
N GLU A 28 9.63 16.06 2.76
CA GLU A 28 10.93 15.72 2.17
C GLU A 28 12.07 15.76 3.20
N PRO A 29 12.25 16.82 4.02
CA PRO A 29 13.33 16.85 5.00
C PRO A 29 13.22 15.72 6.04
N ILE A 30 11.98 15.35 6.39
CA ILE A 30 11.68 14.28 7.36
C ILE A 30 12.04 12.93 6.76
N LEU A 31 11.59 12.65 5.53
CA LEU A 31 11.89 11.40 4.83
C LEU A 31 13.39 11.25 4.55
N VAL A 32 14.07 12.32 4.15
CA VAL A 32 15.54 12.34 3.97
C VAL A 32 16.24 11.95 5.27
N ALA A 33 15.84 12.54 6.40
CA ALA A 33 16.44 12.24 7.70
C ALA A 33 16.21 10.79 8.13
N VAL A 34 14.99 10.26 7.98
CA VAL A 34 14.64 8.89 8.34
C VAL A 34 15.34 7.87 7.44
N CYS A 35 15.27 8.06 6.12
CA CYS A 35 15.89 7.16 5.15
C CYS A 35 17.42 7.12 5.33
N SER A 36 18.06 8.27 5.59
CA SER A 36 19.49 8.33 5.89
C SER A 36 19.86 7.54 7.15
N LYS A 37 19.06 7.66 8.23
CA LYS A 37 19.28 6.90 9.47
C LYS A 37 19.11 5.39 9.26
N LEU A 38 18.10 4.97 8.50
CA LEU A 38 17.88 3.55 8.18
C LEU A 38 19.01 2.99 7.32
N ALA A 39 19.46 3.73 6.31
CA ALA A 39 20.58 3.34 5.47
C ALA A 39 21.88 3.18 6.27
N GLN A 40 22.16 4.10 7.20
CA GLN A 40 23.30 3.99 8.11
C GLN A 40 23.21 2.74 9.01
N GLN A 41 22.01 2.36 9.44
CA GLN A 41 21.79 1.16 10.27
C GLN A 41 21.90 -0.15 9.48
N LEU A 42 21.68 -0.10 8.15
CA LEU A 42 21.97 -1.24 7.30
C LEU A 42 23.47 -1.49 7.21
N ASP A 43 24.31 -0.45 7.29
CA ASP A 43 25.78 -0.54 7.27
C ASP A 43 26.30 -1.45 6.12
N GLY A 44 25.71 -1.31 4.93
CA GLY A 44 26.03 -2.12 3.76
C GLY A 44 25.57 -3.59 3.84
N ALA A 45 24.78 -3.97 4.85
CA ALA A 45 24.21 -5.31 4.96
C ALA A 45 23.33 -5.62 3.74
N ASN A 46 23.44 -6.87 3.27
CA ASN A 46 22.64 -7.39 2.15
C ASN A 46 21.21 -7.76 2.59
N ARG A 47 20.52 -6.82 3.24
CA ARG A 47 19.13 -6.92 3.70
C ARG A 47 18.42 -5.58 3.46
N THR A 48 17.10 -5.58 3.49
CA THR A 48 16.27 -4.37 3.38
C THR A 48 15.86 -3.85 4.75
N ALA A 49 15.81 -2.53 4.91
CA ALA A 49 15.14 -1.89 6.04
C ALA A 49 13.66 -1.73 5.72
N ILE A 50 12.78 -2.03 6.68
CA ILE A 50 11.35 -1.82 6.58
C ILE A 50 11.00 -0.45 7.16
N LEU A 51 10.29 0.36 6.39
CA LEU A 51 9.76 1.64 6.83
C LEU A 51 8.24 1.66 6.65
N ASP A 52 7.51 1.52 7.76
CA ASP A 52 6.09 1.82 7.81
C ASP A 52 5.89 3.31 7.94
N ILE A 53 5.01 3.89 7.14
CA ILE A 53 4.67 5.31 7.17
C ILE A 53 3.18 5.39 7.48
N ALA A 54 2.85 5.87 8.68
CA ALA A 54 1.48 6.16 9.07
C ALA A 54 1.16 7.62 8.73
N LEU A 55 0.41 7.82 7.64
CA LEU A 55 -0.01 9.15 7.17
C LEU A 55 -1.35 9.50 7.81
N SER A 56 -1.33 10.45 8.75
CA SER A 56 -2.55 10.93 9.40
C SER A 56 -3.39 11.78 8.46
N LEU A 57 -4.66 11.40 8.29
CA LEU A 57 -5.68 12.16 7.57
C LEU A 57 -6.94 12.20 8.45
N PRO A 58 -7.23 13.33 9.13
CA PRO A 58 -8.32 13.39 10.09
C PRO A 58 -9.69 13.20 9.44
N GLY A 59 -10.57 12.44 10.11
CA GLY A 59 -11.97 12.26 9.73
C GLY A 59 -12.22 11.08 8.79
N LEU A 60 -11.22 10.22 8.56
CA LEU A 60 -11.33 9.09 7.63
C LEU A 60 -12.37 8.06 8.05
N LEU A 61 -12.52 7.79 9.34
CA LEU A 61 -13.50 6.83 9.87
C LEU A 61 -14.78 7.53 10.34
N SER A 62 -14.94 8.82 10.06
CA SER A 62 -16.17 9.54 10.39
C SER A 62 -17.36 8.98 9.59
N PRO A 63 -18.58 8.97 10.16
CA PRO A 63 -19.77 8.55 9.42
C PRO A 63 -20.00 9.35 8.12
N SER A 64 -19.56 10.61 8.07
CA SER A 64 -19.61 11.45 6.88
C SER A 64 -18.75 10.95 5.72
N CYS A 65 -17.68 10.20 6.00
CA CYS A 65 -16.77 9.63 5.01
C CYS A 65 -17.28 8.30 4.42
N GLN A 66 -18.41 7.78 4.91
CA GLN A 66 -18.91 6.46 4.53
C GLN A 66 -19.85 6.49 3.31
N PRO A 67 -19.76 5.48 2.41
CA PRO A 67 -18.70 4.47 2.33
C PRO A 67 -17.36 5.10 1.93
N GLN A 68 -16.24 4.52 2.38
CA GLN A 68 -14.87 5.05 2.17
C GLN A 68 -14.51 5.33 0.70
N THR A 69 -15.18 4.65 -0.24
CA THR A 69 -15.06 4.89 -1.68
C THR A 69 -15.43 6.32 -2.09
N ARG A 70 -16.22 7.05 -1.30
CA ARG A 70 -16.50 8.49 -1.48
C ARG A 70 -15.26 9.35 -1.40
N ALA A 71 -14.28 8.96 -0.58
CA ALA A 71 -13.01 9.67 -0.44
C ALA A 71 -11.92 9.10 -1.35
N PHE A 72 -12.22 8.10 -2.19
CA PHE A 72 -11.23 7.34 -2.96
C PHE A 72 -10.31 8.25 -3.78
N ALA A 73 -10.86 9.24 -4.48
CA ALA A 73 -10.09 10.15 -5.33
C ALA A 73 -9.03 10.94 -4.54
N SER A 74 -9.38 11.44 -3.35
CA SER A 74 -8.44 12.11 -2.45
C SER A 74 -7.44 11.13 -1.87
N LEU A 75 -7.89 9.95 -1.42
CA LEU A 75 -7.04 8.96 -0.77
C LEU A 75 -5.97 8.42 -1.70
N GLN A 76 -6.35 8.04 -2.92
CA GLN A 76 -5.40 7.55 -3.92
C GLN A 76 -4.40 8.65 -4.32
N SER A 77 -4.81 9.93 -4.33
CA SER A 77 -3.93 11.06 -4.62
C SER A 77 -2.89 11.30 -3.51
N PHE A 78 -3.28 11.19 -2.24
CA PHE A 78 -2.32 11.23 -1.12
C PHE A 78 -1.36 10.05 -1.13
N LEU A 79 -1.84 8.84 -1.47
CA LEU A 79 -1.00 7.66 -1.67
C LEU A 79 0.01 7.87 -2.80
N GLU A 80 -0.42 8.43 -3.93
CA GLU A 80 0.45 8.79 -5.05
C GLU A 80 1.53 9.78 -4.59
N SER A 81 1.13 10.85 -3.90
CA SER A 81 2.05 11.89 -3.44
C SER A 81 3.13 11.34 -2.50
N ILE A 82 2.77 10.49 -1.54
CA ILE A 82 3.77 9.91 -0.62
C ILE A 82 4.68 8.89 -1.31
N TYR A 83 4.16 8.01 -2.17
CA TYR A 83 5.01 7.06 -2.89
C TYR A 83 5.93 7.76 -3.87
N ARG A 84 5.44 8.79 -4.56
CA ARG A 84 6.26 9.65 -5.43
C ARG A 84 7.39 10.30 -4.64
N LEU A 85 7.08 10.87 -3.47
CA LEU A 85 8.08 11.52 -2.63
C LEU A 85 9.12 10.53 -2.08
N ILE A 86 8.70 9.33 -1.65
CA ILE A 86 9.62 8.24 -1.25
C ILE A 86 10.57 7.90 -2.40
N GLY A 87 10.04 7.79 -3.63
CA GLY A 87 10.84 7.57 -4.83
C GLY A 87 11.88 8.66 -5.05
N ILE A 88 11.50 9.94 -4.95
CA ILE A 88 12.40 11.09 -5.11
C ILE A 88 13.52 11.05 -4.06
N VAL A 89 13.15 10.94 -2.78
CA VAL A 89 14.11 10.91 -1.67
C VAL A 89 15.10 9.74 -1.81
N CYS A 90 14.64 8.57 -2.23
CA CYS A 90 15.54 7.42 -2.41
C CYS A 90 16.46 7.59 -3.62
N VAL A 91 16.06 8.30 -4.67
CA VAL A 91 16.96 8.66 -5.77
C VAL A 91 18.02 9.65 -5.28
N GLU A 92 17.61 10.73 -4.61
CA GLU A 92 18.53 11.76 -4.09
C GLU A 92 19.57 11.18 -3.11
N LEU A 93 19.18 10.21 -2.30
CA LEU A 93 20.06 9.53 -1.36
C LEU A 93 20.83 8.34 -1.96
N GLY A 94 20.59 7.98 -3.22
CA GLY A 94 21.20 6.81 -3.86
C GLY A 94 20.79 5.47 -3.21
N LEU A 95 19.61 5.40 -2.59
CA LEU A 95 19.10 4.23 -1.90
C LEU A 95 18.27 3.35 -2.82
N GLU A 96 18.50 2.04 -2.79
CA GLU A 96 17.61 1.09 -3.46
C GLU A 96 16.22 1.06 -2.80
N LEU A 97 15.19 0.90 -3.63
CA LEU A 97 13.82 0.70 -3.17
C LEU A 97 13.44 -0.75 -3.42
N ASP A 98 12.92 -1.42 -2.39
CA ASP A 98 12.45 -2.81 -2.48
C ASP A 98 13.52 -3.81 -2.95
N GLY A 99 14.79 -3.48 -2.72
CA GLY A 99 15.94 -4.28 -3.08
C GLY A 99 17.03 -4.28 -1.99
N PRO A 100 17.95 -5.26 -2.01
CA PRO A 100 18.96 -5.43 -0.96
C PRO A 100 19.81 -4.18 -0.73
N GLY A 101 20.11 -3.88 0.55
CA GLY A 101 20.80 -2.65 0.95
C GLY A 101 19.91 -1.39 0.89
N GLY A 102 18.63 -1.55 0.54
CA GLY A 102 17.67 -0.47 0.36
C GLY A 102 16.55 -0.44 1.40
N ILE A 103 15.50 0.31 1.07
CA ILE A 103 14.32 0.52 1.93
C ILE A 103 13.08 -0.08 1.27
N THR A 104 12.32 -0.85 2.05
CA THR A 104 10.95 -1.27 1.73
C THR A 104 9.98 -0.40 2.50
N ALA A 105 9.45 0.62 1.82
CA ALA A 105 8.47 1.53 2.40
C ALA A 105 7.03 1.01 2.21
N ARG A 106 6.19 1.14 3.24
CA ARG A 106 4.76 0.78 3.20
C ARG A 106 3.97 1.94 3.79
N VAL A 107 2.84 2.29 3.18
CA VAL A 107 2.01 3.40 3.63
C VAL A 107 0.73 2.87 4.25
N ILE A 108 0.41 3.40 5.41
CA ILE A 108 -0.79 3.08 6.21
C ILE A 108 -1.53 4.41 6.39
N LEU A 109 -2.80 4.45 6.02
CA LEU A 109 -3.62 5.63 6.24
C LEU A 109 -4.16 5.59 7.66
N LEU A 110 -3.99 6.70 8.36
CA LEU A 110 -4.26 6.79 9.78
C LEU A 110 -5.36 7.80 10.03
N ASP A 111 -6.46 7.39 10.65
CA ASP A 111 -7.45 8.33 11.17
C ASP A 111 -7.05 8.81 12.56
N PHE A 112 -6.66 10.08 12.66
CA PHE A 112 -6.37 10.72 13.92
C PHE A 112 -6.62 12.22 13.87
N ASP A 113 -7.60 12.68 14.64
CA ASP A 113 -7.85 14.09 14.88
C ASP A 113 -7.20 14.52 16.21
N SER A 114 -6.14 15.34 16.12
CA SER A 114 -5.46 15.89 17.29
C SER A 114 -6.23 16.99 18.03
N VAL A 115 -7.29 17.55 17.42
CA VAL A 115 -8.11 18.64 17.95
C VAL A 115 -9.31 18.09 18.73
N GLN A 116 -9.93 17.03 18.23
CA GLN A 116 -10.97 16.30 18.96
C GLN A 116 -10.32 15.32 19.96
N THR A 117 -10.02 15.84 21.14
CA THR A 117 -9.38 15.12 22.27
C THR A 117 -10.15 13.91 22.79
N ALA A 118 -11.38 13.69 22.32
CA ALA A 118 -12.12 12.45 22.51
C ALA A 118 -11.90 11.57 21.27
N ALA A 119 -10.79 10.84 21.23
CA ALA A 119 -10.67 9.72 20.33
C ALA A 119 -11.91 8.84 20.54
N VAL A 120 -12.78 8.77 19.54
CA VAL A 120 -13.85 7.78 19.51
C VAL A 120 -13.13 6.45 19.42
N THR A 121 -12.89 5.84 20.57
CA THR A 121 -12.36 4.49 20.66
C THR A 121 -13.47 3.59 20.12
N THR A 122 -13.41 3.29 18.83
CA THR A 122 -14.16 2.16 18.29
C THR A 122 -13.47 0.96 18.93
N GLY A 123 -14.01 0.43 20.02
CA GLY A 123 -13.37 -0.59 20.88
C GLY A 123 -13.07 -1.94 20.20
N HIS A 124 -12.95 -1.97 18.87
CA HIS A 124 -12.67 -3.12 18.04
C HIS A 124 -11.48 -2.80 17.11
N PRO A 125 -10.37 -3.57 17.19
CA PRO A 125 -9.24 -3.46 16.27
C PRO A 125 -9.69 -3.61 14.82
N ARG A 126 -9.16 -2.78 13.93
CA ARG A 126 -9.57 -2.73 12.51
C ARG A 126 -8.56 -3.40 11.58
N ASP A 127 -9.06 -3.92 10.46
CA ASP A 127 -8.19 -4.29 9.34
C ASP A 127 -7.99 -3.07 8.42
N GLY A 128 -6.74 -2.89 7.97
CA GLY A 128 -6.34 -1.78 7.10
C GLY A 128 -6.91 -1.89 5.68
N PRO A 129 -6.62 -0.93 4.77
CA PRO A 129 -5.44 -0.07 4.77
C PRO A 129 -5.63 1.28 5.49
N ILE A 130 -6.83 1.53 6.03
CA ILE A 130 -7.13 2.64 6.93
C ILE A 130 -7.30 2.08 8.35
N VAL A 131 -6.56 2.62 9.32
CA VAL A 131 -6.68 2.25 10.74
C VAL A 131 -6.76 3.49 11.62
N ASP A 132 -7.34 3.37 12.81
CA ASP A 132 -7.23 4.39 13.84
C ASP A 132 -5.89 4.30 14.59
N LEU A 133 -5.56 5.35 15.34
CA LEU A 133 -4.29 5.43 16.08
C LEU A 133 -4.12 4.36 17.15
N GLN A 134 -5.21 3.94 17.80
CA GLN A 134 -5.16 2.89 18.81
C GLN A 134 -4.86 1.55 18.16
N THR A 135 -5.56 1.17 17.09
CA THR A 135 -5.32 -0.05 16.32
C THR A 135 -3.86 -0.12 15.86
N LEU A 136 -3.31 0.97 15.31
CA LEU A 136 -1.90 1.01 14.89
C LEU A 136 -0.95 0.78 16.08
N ALA A 137 -1.15 1.52 17.18
CA ALA A 137 -0.30 1.45 18.37
C ALA A 137 -0.34 0.07 19.08
N GLN A 138 -1.46 -0.65 18.95
CA GLN A 138 -1.72 -1.96 19.57
C GLN A 138 -1.48 -3.14 18.62
N SER A 139 -0.99 -2.91 17.41
CA SER A 139 -0.82 -3.95 16.38
C SER A 139 0.31 -4.95 16.62
N GLU A 140 1.06 -4.82 17.73
CA GLU A 140 2.21 -5.67 18.10
C GLU A 140 3.29 -5.76 17.00
N ARG A 141 3.33 -4.80 16.08
CA ARG A 141 4.31 -4.77 15.00
C ARG A 141 5.70 -4.51 15.58
N PRO A 142 6.73 -5.25 15.12
CA PRO A 142 8.07 -5.22 15.71
C PRO A 142 8.88 -4.01 15.19
N TRP A 143 8.41 -2.79 15.44
CA TRP A 143 9.17 -1.59 15.12
C TRP A 143 10.25 -1.37 16.18
N GLU A 144 11.52 -1.30 15.78
CA GLU A 144 12.63 -0.96 16.70
C GLU A 144 12.59 0.53 17.08
N ARG A 145 12.15 1.36 16.13
CA ARG A 145 12.18 2.82 16.21
C ARG A 145 10.89 3.40 15.65
N VAL A 146 10.36 4.40 16.35
CA VAL A 146 9.21 5.19 15.93
C VAL A 146 9.66 6.63 15.74
N TYR A 147 9.73 7.08 14.49
CA TYR A 147 10.12 8.42 14.11
C TYR A 147 8.91 9.35 14.03
N TYR A 148 9.10 10.62 14.40
CA TYR A 148 8.10 11.68 14.25
C TYR A 148 8.79 13.04 14.06
N PRO A 149 8.20 14.01 13.34
CA PRO A 149 8.77 15.35 13.23
C PRO A 149 8.69 16.12 14.55
N ASP A 150 9.79 16.77 14.96
CA ASP A 150 9.84 17.59 16.19
C ASP A 150 9.21 18.99 15.99
N ASN A 151 7.97 19.02 15.52
CA ASN A 151 7.15 20.21 15.41
C ASN A 151 5.86 20.03 16.23
N GLN A 152 5.01 21.06 16.31
CA GLN A 152 3.82 20.99 17.16
C GLN A 152 2.87 19.85 16.78
N VAL A 153 2.59 19.69 15.48
CA VAL A 153 1.64 18.70 14.98
C VAL A 153 2.17 17.26 15.11
N GLY A 154 3.48 17.07 14.89
CA GLY A 154 4.17 15.79 15.06
C GLY A 154 4.28 15.35 16.52
N ARG A 155 4.63 16.27 17.44
CA ARG A 155 4.65 15.99 18.88
C ARG A 155 3.28 15.58 19.43
N ASN A 156 2.20 16.22 18.96
CA ASN A 156 0.84 15.85 19.37
C ASN A 156 0.50 14.41 18.95
N LEU A 157 0.77 14.05 17.69
CA LEU A 157 0.55 12.70 17.19
C LEU A 157 1.42 11.66 17.92
N ALA A 158 2.70 11.96 18.13
CA ALA A 158 3.63 11.09 18.85
C ALA A 158 3.22 10.87 20.32
N ALA A 159 2.76 11.91 21.01
CA ALA A 159 2.27 11.81 22.38
C ALA A 159 1.01 10.93 22.47
N ALA A 160 0.07 11.10 21.55
CA ALA A 160 -1.14 10.28 21.49
C ALA A 160 -0.80 8.81 21.20
N PHE A 161 0.06 8.54 20.22
CA PHE A 161 0.52 7.19 19.89
C PHE A 161 1.20 6.50 21.09
N SER A 162 2.13 7.20 21.74
CA SER A 162 2.84 6.69 22.92
C SER A 162 1.89 6.39 24.09
N SER A 163 0.82 7.18 24.24
CA SER A 163 -0.19 6.94 25.27
C SER A 163 -0.91 5.59 25.09
N PHE A 164 -1.21 5.19 23.84
CA PHE A 164 -1.82 3.90 23.53
C PHE A 164 -0.82 2.74 23.66
N GLN A 165 0.43 2.91 23.20
CA GLN A 165 1.48 1.89 23.38
C GLN A 165 1.76 1.59 24.85
N SER A 166 1.80 2.60 25.71
CA SER A 166 2.08 2.39 27.14
C SER A 166 1.05 1.49 27.85
N GLN A 167 -0.17 1.39 27.30
CA GLN A 167 -1.25 0.58 27.86
C GLN A 167 -1.05 -0.92 27.61
N THR A 168 -0.35 -1.31 26.54
CA THR A 168 -0.15 -2.72 26.16
C THR A 168 0.97 -3.41 26.94
N LYS A 169 1.81 -2.65 27.69
CA LYS A 169 2.96 -3.17 28.46
C LYS A 169 3.94 -4.01 27.63
N ASP A 170 4.04 -3.77 26.33
CA ASP A 170 5.02 -4.47 25.50
C ASP A 170 6.43 -3.93 25.77
N PRO A 171 7.35 -4.75 26.33
CA PRO A 171 8.74 -4.35 26.56
C PRO A 171 9.52 -4.10 25.25
N ASN A 172 8.99 -4.52 24.10
CA ASN A 172 9.57 -4.31 22.77
C ASN A 172 8.92 -3.14 22.01
N ALA A 173 8.09 -2.32 22.68
CA ALA A 173 7.55 -1.11 22.05
C ALA A 173 8.70 -0.21 21.55
N GLY A 174 8.71 0.03 20.24
CA GLY A 174 9.77 0.77 19.57
C GLY A 174 10.07 2.11 20.23
N SER A 175 11.35 2.42 20.38
CA SER A 175 11.79 3.68 21.00
C SER A 175 11.34 4.88 20.15
N MET A 176 10.82 5.93 20.79
CA MET A 176 10.39 7.17 20.12
C MET A 176 11.61 8.04 19.76
N HIS A 177 11.72 8.47 18.51
CA HIS A 177 12.82 9.28 17.98
C HIS A 177 12.30 10.52 17.26
N ALA A 178 12.56 11.69 17.84
CA ALA A 178 12.25 12.97 17.21
C ALA A 178 13.18 13.22 16.00
N ILE A 179 12.62 13.72 14.90
CA ILE A 179 13.37 14.27 13.78
C ILE A 179 13.51 15.78 14.03
N PRO A 180 14.71 16.26 14.41
CA PRO A 180 14.93 17.68 14.70
C PRO A 180 14.79 18.52 13.43
N ASP A 181 14.62 19.82 13.62
CA ASP A 181 14.56 20.81 12.53
C ASP A 181 13.48 20.54 11.47
N ALA A 182 12.44 19.76 11.84
CA ALA A 182 11.31 19.50 10.98
C ALA A 182 10.56 20.81 10.65
N PRO A 183 10.12 21.03 9.38
CA PRO A 183 9.36 22.21 9.01
C PRO A 183 8.12 22.41 9.89
N ASN A 184 7.70 23.65 10.10
CA ASN A 184 6.41 23.94 10.73
C ASN A 184 5.38 24.25 9.65
N TRP A 185 4.18 23.68 9.77
CA TRP A 185 3.05 23.99 8.90
C TRP A 185 1.72 23.88 9.65
N SER A 186 0.68 24.42 9.04
CA SER A 186 -0.72 24.21 9.41
C SER A 186 -1.39 23.35 8.33
N PHE A 187 -2.42 22.62 8.71
CA PHE A 187 -3.27 21.87 7.78
C PHE A 187 -4.72 22.38 7.87
N PRO A 188 -5.51 22.26 6.80
CA PRO A 188 -6.91 22.68 6.77
C PRO A 188 -7.81 21.77 7.63
N ASP A 189 -8.99 22.26 8.00
CA ASP A 189 -9.99 21.50 8.76
C ASP A 189 -10.48 20.26 7.99
N SER A 190 -10.46 20.29 6.66
CA SER A 190 -10.75 19.14 5.80
C SER A 190 -9.70 18.99 4.71
N LEU A 191 -9.10 17.80 4.65
CA LEU A 191 -8.16 17.38 3.60
C LEU A 191 -8.82 16.50 2.53
N LEU A 192 -9.98 15.93 2.83
CA LEU A 192 -10.66 14.96 2.00
C LEU A 192 -11.76 15.64 1.19
N ALA A 193 -11.71 15.50 -0.12
CA ALA A 193 -12.83 15.80 -0.98
C ALA A 193 -13.69 14.54 -1.09
N LEU A 194 -14.94 14.63 -0.65
CA LEU A 194 -15.92 13.55 -0.78
C LEU A 194 -16.68 13.71 -2.09
N ASP A 195 -16.81 12.63 -2.84
CA ASP A 195 -17.70 12.58 -3.99
C ASP A 195 -19.12 12.28 -3.48
N ASP A 196 -20.02 13.25 -3.66
CA ASP A 196 -21.45 13.15 -3.31
C ASP A 196 -22.33 12.88 -4.54
N ALA A 197 -21.73 12.82 -5.74
CA ALA A 197 -22.46 12.81 -7.00
C ALA A 197 -22.88 11.41 -7.47
N LYS A 198 -22.36 10.34 -6.85
CA LYS A 198 -22.63 8.94 -7.20
C LYS A 198 -23.28 8.19 -6.04
N GLU A 199 -24.14 7.23 -6.37
CA GLU A 199 -24.51 6.17 -5.43
C GLU A 199 -23.31 5.24 -5.27
N PHE A 200 -22.75 5.20 -4.07
CA PHE A 200 -21.61 4.32 -3.76
C PHE A 200 -22.10 3.00 -3.19
N ASN A 201 -21.59 1.91 -3.74
CA ASN A 201 -21.93 0.56 -3.30
C ASN A 201 -20.89 0.01 -2.32
N ALA A 202 -21.33 -0.84 -1.40
CA ALA A 202 -20.43 -1.64 -0.57
C ALA A 202 -19.83 -2.78 -1.41
N HIS A 203 -18.50 -2.85 -1.51
CA HIS A 203 -17.82 -3.88 -2.29
C HIS A 203 -17.18 -4.94 -1.40
N TYR A 204 -17.72 -6.16 -1.46
CA TYR A 204 -17.20 -7.32 -0.73
C TYR A 204 -16.23 -8.17 -1.56
N SER A 205 -16.19 -7.98 -2.88
CA SER A 205 -15.27 -8.68 -3.78
C SER A 205 -14.74 -7.67 -4.80
N VAL A 206 -13.45 -7.34 -4.64
CA VAL A 206 -12.76 -6.33 -5.46
C VAL A 206 -11.64 -7.01 -6.24
N ALA A 207 -11.39 -6.54 -7.46
CA ALA A 207 -10.37 -7.10 -8.33
C ALA A 207 -9.34 -6.06 -8.77
N VAL A 208 -8.12 -6.54 -8.99
CA VAL A 208 -7.03 -5.81 -9.66
C VAL A 208 -6.21 -6.79 -10.49
N GLY A 209 -5.75 -6.35 -11.66
CA GLY A 209 -4.93 -7.17 -12.56
C GLY A 209 -3.57 -6.52 -12.81
N GLY A 210 -2.53 -7.35 -12.92
CA GLY A 210 -1.18 -6.84 -13.14
C GLY A 210 -0.14 -7.94 -13.36
N THR A 211 1.03 -7.52 -13.82
CA THR A 211 2.17 -8.45 -13.86
C THR A 211 2.80 -8.61 -12.48
N PHE A 212 2.87 -7.55 -11.67
CA PHE A 212 3.44 -7.57 -10.32
C PHE A 212 4.86 -8.15 -10.26
N ASP A 213 5.65 -7.91 -11.31
CA ASP A 213 7.05 -8.33 -11.44
C ASP A 213 7.97 -7.24 -10.86
N HIS A 214 8.96 -7.66 -10.09
CA HIS A 214 9.84 -6.79 -9.29
C HIS A 214 9.01 -5.76 -8.53
N PHE A 215 8.24 -6.24 -7.55
CA PHE A 215 7.22 -5.45 -6.85
C PHE A 215 7.78 -4.11 -6.33
N HIS A 216 7.23 -2.99 -6.81
CA HIS A 216 7.78 -1.65 -6.64
C HIS A 216 6.69 -0.66 -6.19
N ILE A 217 7.05 0.60 -5.91
CA ILE A 217 6.13 1.61 -5.37
C ILE A 217 4.87 1.87 -6.23
N GLY A 218 4.97 1.76 -7.55
CA GLY A 218 3.78 1.78 -8.43
C GLY A 218 2.80 0.62 -8.19
N HIS A 219 3.30 -0.61 -7.97
CA HIS A 219 2.44 -1.74 -7.58
C HIS A 219 1.86 -1.53 -6.18
N LYS A 220 2.62 -0.98 -5.24
CA LYS A 220 2.14 -0.66 -3.89
C LYS A 220 0.99 0.33 -3.93
N LEU A 221 1.10 1.42 -4.69
CA LEU A 221 0.02 2.38 -4.91
C LEU A 221 -1.25 1.69 -5.42
N LEU A 222 -1.14 0.90 -6.50
CA LEU A 222 -2.28 0.22 -7.10
C LEU A 222 -2.95 -0.80 -6.15
N VAL A 223 -2.15 -1.59 -5.43
CA VAL A 223 -2.64 -2.61 -4.51
C VAL A 223 -3.22 -1.98 -3.24
N THR A 224 -2.61 -0.94 -2.68
CA THR A 224 -3.20 -0.18 -1.56
C THR A 224 -4.51 0.48 -1.99
N ALA A 225 -4.57 1.08 -3.18
CA ALA A 225 -5.82 1.64 -3.71
C ALA A 225 -6.90 0.57 -3.90
N THR A 226 -6.53 -0.64 -4.35
CA THR A 226 -7.47 -1.78 -4.41
C THR A 226 -8.05 -2.11 -3.05
N ALA A 227 -7.21 -2.12 -2.02
CA ALA A 227 -7.63 -2.35 -0.66
C ALA A 227 -8.55 -1.25 -0.10
N LEU A 228 -8.43 0.00 -0.56
CA LEU A 228 -9.35 1.09 -0.17
C LEU A 228 -10.78 0.92 -0.69
N VAL A 229 -10.98 0.09 -1.72
CA VAL A 229 -12.31 -0.16 -2.30
C VAL A 229 -13.05 -1.27 -1.55
N LEU A 230 -12.31 -2.16 -0.88
CA LEU A 230 -12.91 -3.27 -0.14
C LEU A 230 -13.65 -2.73 1.10
N GLN A 231 -14.88 -3.21 1.31
CA GLN A 231 -15.69 -2.84 2.48
C GLN A 231 -14.92 -3.14 3.79
N PRO A 232 -14.82 -2.19 4.74
CA PRO A 232 -14.24 -2.43 6.05
C PRO A 232 -15.01 -3.50 6.83
N ALA A 233 -14.31 -4.25 7.68
CA ALA A 233 -14.90 -5.35 8.46
C ALA A 233 -16.01 -4.87 9.40
N GLU A 234 -15.84 -3.67 9.95
CA GLU A 234 -16.70 -3.08 10.98
C GLU A 234 -18.03 -2.58 10.41
N GLU A 235 -18.08 -2.40 9.10
CA GLU A 235 -19.24 -1.92 8.35
C GLU A 235 -19.83 -3.02 7.45
N ALA A 236 -19.15 -4.17 7.38
CA ALA A 236 -19.59 -5.33 6.66
C ALA A 236 -20.76 -6.01 7.36
N GLU A 237 -21.66 -6.61 6.56
CA GLU A 237 -22.67 -7.54 7.08
C GLU A 237 -21.98 -8.68 7.86
N PRO A 238 -22.41 -8.98 9.11
CA PRO A 238 -21.78 -10.03 9.91
C PRO A 238 -21.73 -11.38 9.21
N GLY A 239 -20.54 -11.97 9.16
CA GLY A 239 -20.31 -13.27 8.50
C GLY A 239 -20.18 -13.19 6.98
N ARG A 240 -20.23 -11.99 6.38
CA ARG A 240 -20.00 -11.83 4.95
C ARG A 240 -18.51 -11.83 4.64
N GLU A 241 -18.11 -12.73 3.74
CA GLU A 241 -16.74 -12.84 3.26
C GLU A 241 -16.36 -11.61 2.43
N ARG A 242 -15.16 -11.10 2.67
CA ARG A 242 -14.53 -10.00 1.94
C ARG A 242 -13.31 -10.52 1.21
N LYS A 243 -13.18 -10.22 -0.08
CA LYS A 243 -12.19 -10.82 -0.96
C LYS A 243 -11.49 -9.78 -1.83
N ILE A 244 -10.16 -9.79 -1.83
CA ILE A 244 -9.34 -9.11 -2.82
C ILE A 244 -8.83 -10.15 -3.81
N THR A 245 -9.23 -10.04 -5.06
CA THR A 245 -8.76 -10.89 -6.16
C THR A 245 -7.67 -10.18 -6.95
N VAL A 246 -6.46 -10.73 -6.92
CA VAL A 246 -5.31 -10.21 -7.66
C VAL A 246 -5.02 -11.13 -8.85
N GLY A 247 -5.33 -10.66 -10.07
CA GLY A 247 -4.95 -11.35 -11.30
C GLY A 247 -3.48 -11.13 -11.62
N VAL A 248 -2.67 -12.18 -11.48
CA VAL A 248 -1.22 -12.18 -11.73
C VAL A 248 -0.93 -12.84 -13.07
N THR A 249 -0.34 -12.10 -14.01
CA THR A 249 -0.13 -12.59 -15.39
C THR A 249 0.68 -13.89 -15.43
N GLY A 250 0.16 -14.88 -16.17
CA GLY A 250 0.82 -16.13 -16.50
C GLY A 250 1.56 -16.08 -17.84
N GLU A 251 2.22 -17.18 -18.20
CA GLU A 251 3.14 -17.28 -19.35
C GLU A 251 2.53 -16.75 -20.67
N GLY A 252 1.25 -17.01 -20.92
CA GLY A 252 0.55 -16.57 -22.14
C GLY A 252 0.53 -15.06 -22.36
N LEU A 253 0.56 -14.25 -21.29
CA LEU A 253 0.59 -12.79 -21.35
C LEU A 253 2.00 -12.20 -21.21
N LEU A 254 3.01 -13.05 -20.99
CA LEU A 254 4.40 -12.65 -20.75
C LEU A 254 5.30 -12.79 -21.98
N ALA A 255 4.85 -13.49 -23.03
CA ALA A 255 5.67 -13.85 -24.20
C ALA A 255 6.33 -12.66 -24.93
N LYS A 256 5.80 -11.43 -24.80
CA LYS A 256 6.34 -10.22 -25.45
C LYS A 256 7.14 -9.31 -24.51
N LYS A 257 7.34 -9.72 -23.26
CA LYS A 257 8.01 -8.91 -22.25
C LYS A 257 9.52 -8.86 -22.53
N LYS A 258 10.09 -7.64 -22.54
CA LYS A 258 11.54 -7.45 -22.69
C LYS A 258 12.28 -8.04 -21.49
N TYR A 259 13.46 -8.63 -21.72
CA TYR A 259 14.31 -9.22 -20.67
C TYR A 259 13.57 -10.31 -19.87
N ALA A 260 12.84 -11.18 -20.56
CA ALA A 260 11.97 -12.19 -19.96
C ALA A 260 12.73 -13.19 -19.08
N GLU A 261 14.02 -13.39 -19.33
CA GLU A 261 14.90 -14.25 -18.54
C GLU A 261 15.19 -13.70 -17.13
N PHE A 262 14.88 -12.42 -16.87
CA PHE A 262 14.97 -11.78 -15.54
C PHE A 262 13.60 -11.57 -14.88
N LEU A 263 12.54 -12.16 -15.42
CA LEU A 263 11.20 -12.10 -14.86
C LEU A 263 11.07 -13.03 -13.64
N GLU A 264 10.41 -12.54 -12.59
CA GLU A 264 10.11 -13.35 -11.41
C GLU A 264 9.07 -14.43 -11.73
N SER A 265 9.23 -15.60 -11.10
CA SER A 265 8.27 -16.70 -11.25
C SER A 265 6.86 -16.25 -10.83
N TRP A 266 5.84 -16.95 -11.32
CA TRP A 266 4.46 -16.64 -10.92
C TRP A 266 4.27 -16.74 -9.40
N ASP A 267 4.87 -17.76 -8.77
CA ASP A 267 4.79 -17.97 -7.33
C ASP A 267 5.48 -16.83 -6.54
N GLU A 268 6.68 -16.38 -6.93
CA GLU A 268 7.37 -15.25 -6.27
C GLU A 268 6.57 -13.94 -6.34
N ARG A 269 5.96 -13.66 -7.50
CA ARG A 269 5.12 -12.47 -7.69
C ARG A 269 3.85 -12.52 -6.84
N CYS A 270 3.22 -13.69 -6.75
CA CYS A 270 2.07 -13.90 -5.88
C CYS A 270 2.43 -13.79 -4.39
N GLU A 271 3.55 -14.38 -3.97
CA GLU A 271 4.04 -14.33 -2.58
C GLU A 271 4.36 -12.90 -2.15
N THR A 272 5.07 -12.14 -2.99
CA THR A 272 5.43 -10.75 -2.69
C THR A 272 4.17 -9.86 -2.62
N THR A 273 3.23 -10.04 -3.55
CA THR A 273 1.97 -9.28 -3.55
C THR A 273 1.11 -9.61 -2.33
N GLY A 274 0.98 -10.90 -1.99
CA GLY A 274 0.24 -11.35 -0.81
C GLY A 274 0.87 -10.88 0.50
N ALA A 275 2.21 -10.90 0.59
CA ALA A 275 2.94 -10.38 1.74
C ALA A 275 2.76 -8.87 1.92
N PHE A 276 2.73 -8.10 0.82
CA PHE A 276 2.44 -6.67 0.88
C PHE A 276 1.00 -6.39 1.34
N LEU A 277 0.01 -7.10 0.78
CA LEU A 277 -1.38 -7.00 1.24
C LEU A 277 -1.51 -7.32 2.72
N LEU A 278 -0.94 -8.43 3.18
CA LEU A 278 -0.93 -8.77 4.61
C LEU A 278 -0.33 -7.64 5.46
N ALA A 279 0.78 -7.06 5.00
CA ALA A 279 1.46 -5.99 5.70
C ALA A 279 0.66 -4.67 5.81
N ILE A 280 -0.31 -4.41 4.93
CA ILE A 280 -1.15 -3.20 4.98
C ILE A 280 -2.60 -3.46 5.41
N MET A 281 -2.99 -4.73 5.59
CA MET A 281 -4.37 -5.09 5.94
C MET A 281 -4.48 -5.70 7.34
N ASP A 282 -3.48 -6.47 7.77
CA ASP A 282 -3.56 -7.21 9.04
C ASP A 282 -2.95 -6.40 10.19
N PHE A 283 -3.81 -5.72 10.94
CA PHE A 283 -3.42 -4.93 12.13
C PHE A 283 -4.03 -5.46 13.43
N ARG A 284 -4.99 -6.37 13.34
CA ARG A 284 -5.56 -7.01 14.52
C ARG A 284 -4.50 -7.92 15.15
N PRO A 285 -4.47 -8.09 16.48
CA PRO A 285 -3.59 -9.06 17.11
C PRO A 285 -3.73 -10.44 16.46
N PRO A 286 -2.65 -11.25 16.42
CA PRO A 286 -2.72 -12.61 15.90
C PRO A 286 -3.86 -13.36 16.60
N ASP A 287 -4.78 -13.95 15.82
CA ASP A 287 -5.65 -14.99 16.38
C ASP A 287 -4.75 -16.17 16.80
N ALA A 288 -5.27 -17.06 17.65
CA ALA A 288 -4.66 -18.36 17.91
C ALA A 288 -4.40 -19.18 16.63
N SER A 289 -5.04 -18.82 15.51
CA SER A 289 -4.90 -19.45 14.20
C SER A 289 -4.10 -18.59 13.24
N ALA A 290 -2.98 -19.11 12.74
CA ALA A 290 -2.20 -18.48 11.66
C ALA A 290 -3.00 -18.42 10.34
N PRO A 291 -2.70 -17.47 9.43
CA PRO A 291 -3.31 -17.42 8.11
C PRO A 291 -3.23 -18.77 7.39
N ARG A 292 -4.36 -19.23 6.82
CA ARG A 292 -4.41 -20.49 6.07
C ARG A 292 -4.15 -20.22 4.60
N ILE A 293 -3.12 -20.84 4.04
CA ILE A 293 -2.81 -20.75 2.62
C ILE A 293 -3.28 -22.01 1.90
N GLU A 294 -4.12 -21.84 0.88
CA GLU A 294 -4.54 -22.88 -0.05
C GLU A 294 -3.92 -22.62 -1.42
N ARG A 295 -3.42 -23.67 -2.07
CA ARG A 295 -2.90 -23.61 -3.44
C ARG A 295 -3.67 -24.59 -4.30
N ALA A 296 -4.03 -24.17 -5.50
CA ALA A 296 -4.64 -25.03 -6.50
C ALA A 296 -3.97 -24.86 -7.85
N ASN A 297 -3.98 -25.94 -8.62
CA ASN A 297 -3.55 -25.97 -10.01
C ASN A 297 -4.47 -26.92 -10.78
N GLY A 298 -5.69 -26.44 -11.04
CA GLY A 298 -6.75 -27.14 -11.76
C GLY A 298 -6.87 -26.70 -13.22
N PRO A 299 -7.68 -27.40 -14.02
CA PRO A 299 -8.00 -26.99 -15.38
C PRO A 299 -8.90 -25.74 -15.39
N GLY A 300 -8.86 -24.97 -16.48
CA GLY A 300 -9.69 -23.77 -16.67
C GLY A 300 -8.90 -22.46 -16.58
N PRO A 301 -9.52 -21.32 -16.98
CA PRO A 301 -8.83 -20.03 -17.09
C PRO A 301 -8.32 -19.48 -15.75
N ASP A 302 -8.95 -19.87 -14.63
CA ASP A 302 -8.62 -19.41 -13.27
C ASP A 302 -8.23 -20.59 -12.34
N GLY A 303 -7.87 -21.73 -12.94
CA GLY A 303 -7.63 -22.97 -12.21
C GLY A 303 -6.36 -22.97 -11.35
N LYS A 304 -5.40 -22.07 -11.61
CA LYS A 304 -4.18 -21.90 -10.82
C LYS A 304 -4.31 -20.68 -9.91
N TYR A 305 -4.28 -20.89 -8.59
CA TYR A 305 -4.38 -19.80 -7.61
C TYR A 305 -3.66 -20.11 -6.29
N ILE A 306 -3.33 -19.04 -5.56
CA ILE A 306 -2.96 -19.04 -4.15
C ILE A 306 -4.02 -18.24 -3.41
N ARG A 307 -4.70 -18.86 -2.45
CA ARG A 307 -5.72 -18.24 -1.61
C ARG A 307 -5.22 -18.17 -0.17
N MET A 308 -5.14 -16.96 0.36
CA MET A 308 -4.77 -16.67 1.74
C MET A 308 -6.03 -16.31 2.51
N HIS A 309 -6.45 -17.18 3.43
CA HIS A 309 -7.45 -16.85 4.44
C HIS A 309 -6.72 -16.14 5.58
N VAL A 310 -6.74 -14.82 5.56
CA VAL A 310 -6.07 -13.98 6.56
C VAL A 310 -6.87 -13.97 7.85
N ARG A 311 -8.19 -13.80 7.70
CA ARG A 311 -9.18 -13.83 8.78
C ARG A 311 -10.39 -14.64 8.29
N PRO A 312 -11.29 -15.08 9.19
CA PRO A 312 -12.51 -15.79 8.76
C PRO A 312 -13.33 -15.02 7.71
N ASP A 313 -13.25 -13.69 7.75
CA ASP A 313 -13.99 -12.77 6.88
C ASP A 313 -13.12 -12.09 5.81
N LEU A 314 -11.79 -12.35 5.75
CA LEU A 314 -10.87 -11.66 4.83
C LEU A 314 -10.01 -12.64 4.04
N ILE A 315 -10.14 -12.58 2.72
CA ILE A 315 -9.43 -13.45 1.78
C ILE A 315 -8.63 -12.62 0.76
N PHE A 316 -7.37 -12.99 0.57
CA PHE A 316 -6.59 -12.57 -0.60
C PHE A 316 -6.47 -13.75 -1.56
N GLN A 317 -6.84 -13.54 -2.82
CA GLN A 317 -6.79 -14.57 -3.84
C GLN A 317 -5.92 -14.11 -5.01
N MET A 318 -4.71 -14.64 -5.10
CA MET A 318 -3.84 -14.44 -6.25
C MET A 318 -4.16 -15.51 -7.30
N VAL A 319 -4.65 -15.10 -8.46
CA VAL A 319 -5.08 -15.99 -9.54
C VAL A 319 -4.16 -15.82 -10.74
N GLN A 320 -3.75 -16.92 -11.38
CA GLN A 320 -3.04 -16.82 -12.65
C GLN A 320 -4.00 -16.39 -13.75
N ILE A 321 -3.68 -15.28 -14.43
CA ILE A 321 -4.46 -14.83 -15.58
C ILE A 321 -3.71 -15.11 -16.88
N THR A 322 -4.40 -15.74 -17.83
CA THR A 322 -3.86 -16.08 -19.16
C THR A 322 -4.46 -15.26 -20.30
N ASP A 323 -5.47 -14.44 -19.99
CA ASP A 323 -6.12 -13.51 -20.91
C ASP A 323 -6.34 -12.14 -20.23
N PRO A 324 -6.69 -11.08 -20.98
CA PRO A 324 -6.84 -9.73 -20.44
C PRO A 324 -7.99 -9.53 -19.43
N PHE A 325 -8.93 -10.48 -19.31
CA PHE A 325 -10.11 -10.36 -18.46
C PHE A 325 -9.94 -11.10 -17.14
N GLY A 326 -9.40 -12.33 -17.17
CA GLY A 326 -9.20 -13.16 -15.99
C GLY A 326 -10.50 -13.36 -15.18
N PRO A 327 -10.43 -13.34 -13.83
CA PRO A 327 -11.57 -13.60 -12.94
C PRO A 327 -12.77 -12.67 -13.15
N THR A 328 -12.56 -11.49 -13.73
CA THR A 328 -13.62 -10.47 -13.86
C THR A 328 -14.78 -10.87 -14.76
N ILE A 329 -14.61 -11.92 -15.57
CA ILE A 329 -15.66 -12.48 -16.45
C ILE A 329 -15.99 -13.96 -16.15
N THR A 330 -15.44 -14.50 -15.07
CA THR A 330 -15.66 -15.89 -14.62
C THR A 330 -16.16 -15.98 -13.18
N ASP A 331 -15.93 -14.95 -12.36
CA ASP A 331 -16.52 -14.73 -11.04
C ASP A 331 -17.50 -13.53 -11.10
N GLU A 332 -18.79 -13.84 -11.19
CA GLU A 332 -19.87 -12.83 -11.24
C GLU A 332 -19.94 -12.01 -9.93
N GLY A 333 -19.47 -12.57 -8.81
CA GLY A 333 -19.52 -11.94 -7.49
C GLY A 333 -18.54 -10.77 -7.30
N ILE A 334 -17.56 -10.58 -8.21
CA ILE A 334 -16.72 -9.39 -8.23
C ILE A 334 -17.60 -8.19 -8.60
N SER A 335 -17.58 -7.13 -7.79
CA SER A 335 -18.40 -5.93 -7.99
C SER A 335 -17.60 -4.66 -8.28
N ALA A 336 -16.29 -4.66 -8.01
CA ALA A 336 -15.41 -3.53 -8.36
C ALA A 336 -14.09 -3.98 -8.99
N LEU A 337 -13.55 -3.12 -9.85
CA LEU A 337 -12.26 -3.29 -10.50
C LEU A 337 -11.43 -2.03 -10.33
N VAL A 338 -10.22 -2.19 -9.80
CA VAL A 338 -9.26 -1.09 -9.70
C VAL A 338 -8.26 -1.16 -10.85
N VAL A 339 -8.10 -0.05 -11.56
CA VAL A 339 -7.20 0.10 -12.70
C VAL A 339 -6.29 1.29 -12.51
N SER A 340 -5.09 1.25 -13.07
CA SER A 340 -4.27 2.45 -13.24
C SER A 340 -4.77 3.27 -14.43
N LYS A 341 -4.38 4.56 -14.50
CA LYS A 341 -4.58 5.38 -15.71
C LYS A 341 -4.08 4.71 -17.00
N GLU A 342 -3.01 3.92 -16.93
CA GLU A 342 -2.48 3.16 -18.07
C GLU A 342 -3.41 2.02 -18.52
N THR A 343 -4.20 1.46 -17.60
CA THR A 343 -5.04 0.29 -17.83
C THR A 343 -6.53 0.62 -17.86
N ARG A 344 -6.91 1.91 -17.91
CA ARG A 344 -8.29 2.41 -18.03
C ARG A 344 -9.10 1.71 -19.13
N ALA A 345 -8.52 1.56 -20.32
CA ALA A 345 -9.18 0.91 -21.45
C ALA A 345 -9.51 -0.57 -21.17
N GLY A 346 -8.72 -1.23 -20.33
CA GLY A 346 -8.99 -2.60 -19.88
C GLY A 346 -10.26 -2.70 -19.03
N GLY A 347 -10.49 -1.74 -18.13
CA GLY A 347 -11.72 -1.69 -17.33
C GLY A 347 -12.99 -1.53 -18.19
N ALA A 348 -12.93 -0.69 -19.22
CA ALA A 348 -14.03 -0.56 -20.19
C ALA A 348 -14.29 -1.87 -20.95
N ALA A 349 -13.23 -2.52 -21.43
CA ALA A 349 -13.34 -3.79 -22.15
C ALA A 349 -13.92 -4.92 -21.28
N VAL A 350 -13.58 -4.96 -19.98
CA VAL A 350 -14.18 -5.90 -19.02
C VAL A 350 -15.69 -5.69 -18.92
N ASN A 351 -16.15 -4.45 -18.78
CA ASN A 351 -17.58 -4.15 -18.68
C ASN A 351 -18.36 -4.44 -19.97
N GLU A 352 -17.75 -4.24 -21.14
CA GLU A 352 -18.34 -4.67 -22.41
C GLU A 352 -18.52 -6.20 -22.46
N GLU A 353 -17.54 -6.97 -21.99
CA GLU A 353 -17.62 -8.43 -21.98
C GLU A 353 -18.61 -8.96 -20.93
N ARG A 354 -18.69 -8.32 -19.75
CA ARG A 354 -19.73 -8.60 -18.75
C ARG A 354 -21.13 -8.32 -19.28
N ALA A 355 -21.32 -7.21 -20.01
CA ALA A 355 -22.59 -6.90 -20.66
C ALA A 355 -22.99 -7.96 -21.71
N ARG A 356 -22.03 -8.49 -22.50
CA ARG A 356 -22.29 -9.60 -23.44
C ARG A 356 -22.73 -10.88 -22.74
N LYS A 357 -22.28 -11.10 -21.50
CA LYS A 357 -22.70 -12.22 -20.64
C LYS A 357 -24.02 -11.98 -19.91
N GLY A 358 -24.56 -10.76 -19.97
CA GLY A 358 -25.75 -10.37 -19.22
C GLY A 358 -25.48 -10.09 -17.73
N TRP A 359 -24.22 -9.86 -17.36
CA TRP A 359 -23.82 -9.54 -15.99
C TRP A 359 -23.84 -8.02 -15.74
N GLU A 360 -23.99 -7.63 -14.47
CA GLU A 360 -23.84 -6.24 -14.07
C GLU A 360 -22.39 -5.76 -14.29
N GLY A 361 -22.24 -4.50 -14.72
CA GLY A 361 -20.93 -3.88 -14.88
C GLY A 361 -20.23 -3.70 -13.53
N LEU A 362 -18.91 -3.82 -13.53
CA LEU A 362 -18.07 -3.50 -12.38
C LEU A 362 -18.01 -1.98 -12.19
N GLU A 363 -18.04 -1.54 -10.94
CA GLU A 363 -17.61 -0.19 -10.60
C GLU A 363 -16.09 -0.08 -10.80
N VAL A 364 -15.66 0.83 -11.67
CA VAL A 364 -14.24 0.98 -12.02
C VAL A 364 -13.65 2.15 -11.27
N PHE A 365 -12.65 1.86 -10.43
CA PHE A 365 -11.88 2.84 -9.69
C PHE A 365 -10.53 3.06 -10.37
N GLU A 366 -10.20 4.31 -10.64
CA GLU A 366 -8.98 4.66 -11.36
C GLU A 366 -7.94 5.28 -10.43
N VAL A 367 -6.72 4.75 -10.51
CA VAL A 367 -5.56 5.18 -9.73
C VAL A 367 -4.59 5.94 -10.62
N ASP A 368 -4.01 6.99 -10.06
CA ASP A 368 -2.92 7.74 -10.67
C ASP A 368 -1.69 6.86 -10.89
N VAL A 369 -0.85 7.29 -11.82
CA VAL A 369 0.43 6.64 -12.13
C VAL A 369 1.53 7.53 -11.55
N LEU A 370 2.62 6.93 -11.08
CA LEU A 370 3.78 7.69 -10.63
C LEU A 370 4.50 8.24 -11.87
N HIS A 371 4.58 9.57 -12.00
CA HIS A 371 5.20 10.24 -13.14
C HIS A 371 6.57 10.84 -12.78
N THR A 372 7.43 11.00 -13.77
CA THR A 372 8.77 11.61 -13.64
C THR A 372 8.77 13.15 -13.74
N GLY A 373 7.60 13.78 -13.90
CA GLY A 373 7.48 15.17 -14.40
C GLY A 373 8.14 16.28 -13.55
N GLU A 374 8.35 16.05 -12.25
CA GLU A 374 9.07 16.99 -11.37
C GLU A 374 10.29 16.35 -10.71
N VAL A 375 10.75 15.22 -11.25
CA VAL A 375 12.07 14.68 -10.91
C VAL A 375 13.11 15.55 -11.65
N PRO A 376 14.19 16.00 -10.99
CA PRO A 376 15.28 16.70 -11.68
C PRO A 376 15.71 15.92 -12.93
N THR A 377 16.02 16.60 -14.03
CA THR A 377 16.29 15.95 -15.33
C THR A 377 17.37 14.88 -15.26
N ASP A 378 18.37 15.10 -14.40
CA ASP A 378 19.52 14.20 -14.21
C ASP A 378 19.14 12.92 -13.43
N ASP A 379 17.99 12.95 -12.74
CA ASP A 379 17.48 11.87 -11.89
C ASP A 379 16.31 11.09 -12.50
N VAL A 380 15.82 11.51 -13.67
CA VAL A 380 14.65 10.90 -14.35
C VAL A 380 14.88 9.42 -14.63
N GLU A 381 16.04 9.05 -15.16
CA GLU A 381 16.36 7.65 -15.45
C GLU A 381 16.45 6.82 -14.18
N ASN A 382 17.06 7.38 -13.12
CA ASN A 382 17.18 6.72 -11.82
C ASN A 382 15.81 6.52 -11.18
N PHE A 383 14.92 7.51 -11.23
CA PHE A 383 13.56 7.39 -10.71
C PHE A 383 12.73 6.39 -11.51
N ALA A 384 12.76 6.48 -12.85
CA ALA A 384 12.10 5.52 -13.74
C ALA A 384 12.53 4.09 -13.42
N SER A 385 13.81 3.88 -13.13
CA SER A 385 14.36 2.57 -12.78
C SER A 385 13.80 1.97 -11.47
N LYS A 386 13.24 2.79 -10.58
CA LYS A 386 12.61 2.38 -9.31
C LYS A 386 11.11 2.13 -9.43
N ILE A 387 10.47 2.56 -10.53
CA ILE A 387 9.03 2.44 -10.75
C ILE A 387 8.63 1.61 -11.97
N SER A 388 9.61 1.07 -12.71
CA SER A 388 9.41 0.30 -13.95
C SER A 388 10.03 -1.09 -13.84
N SER A 389 9.21 -2.14 -13.81
CA SER A 389 9.68 -3.55 -13.89
C SER A 389 10.55 -3.81 -15.12
N THR A 390 10.35 -3.09 -16.22
CA THR A 390 11.16 -3.24 -17.43
C THR A 390 12.60 -2.76 -17.21
N ASP A 391 12.77 -1.63 -16.52
CA ASP A 391 14.09 -1.09 -16.22
C ASP A 391 14.79 -1.88 -15.12
N ILE A 392 14.05 -2.42 -14.14
CA ILE A 392 14.62 -3.34 -13.14
C ILE A 392 15.21 -4.57 -13.83
N ARG A 393 14.47 -5.19 -14.75
CA ARG A 393 14.96 -6.35 -15.51
C ARG A 393 16.15 -6.00 -16.40
N ARG A 394 16.14 -4.83 -17.05
CA ARG A 394 17.28 -4.33 -17.84
C ARG A 394 18.54 -4.23 -16.98
N ARG A 395 18.47 -3.61 -15.80
CA ARG A 395 19.61 -3.48 -14.88
C ARG A 395 20.11 -4.84 -14.38
N ARG A 396 19.21 -5.76 -14.04
CA ARG A 396 19.58 -7.14 -13.64
C ARG A 396 20.33 -7.87 -14.75
N MET A 397 19.92 -7.68 -16.00
CA MET A 397 20.65 -8.19 -17.17
C MET A 397 22.03 -7.56 -17.31
N GLU A 398 22.14 -6.23 -17.27
CA GLU A 398 23.42 -5.51 -17.38
C GLU A 398 24.41 -5.97 -16.29
N MET A 399 23.95 -6.11 -15.05
CA MET A 399 24.75 -6.64 -13.93
C MET A 399 25.18 -8.10 -14.15
N ALA A 400 24.28 -8.96 -14.62
CA ALA A 400 24.61 -10.36 -14.92
C ALA A 400 25.61 -10.50 -16.08
N MET A 401 25.59 -9.58 -17.05
CA MET A 401 26.57 -9.53 -18.14
C MET A 401 27.93 -8.98 -17.68
N ALA A 402 27.96 -7.99 -16.79
CA ALA A 402 29.19 -7.41 -16.27
C ALA A 402 29.98 -8.34 -15.32
N THR A 403 29.32 -9.38 -14.79
CA THR A 403 29.91 -10.38 -13.88
C THR A 403 30.42 -11.63 -14.62
N ARG A 404 30.26 -11.69 -15.95
CA ARG A 404 30.80 -12.73 -16.83
C ARG A 404 32.05 -12.25 -17.53
#